data_AF-A0A6V8KYK9-F1
#
_entry.id   AF-A0A6V8KYK9-F1
#
_cell.length_a   1.000
_cell.length_b   1.000
_cell.length_c   1.000
_cell.angle_alpha   90.00
_cell.angle_beta   90.00
_cell.angle_gamma   90.00
#
_symmetry.space_group_name_H-M   'P 1'
#
loop_
_entity.id
_entity.type
_entity.pdbx_description
1 polymer ?
#
loop_
_entity_poly.entity_id
_entity_poly.type
_entity_poly.pdbx_seq_one_letter_code
_entity_poly.pdbx_strand_id
1 'polypeptide(L)'
;MAGSSLKPMVTYTGLVDDFAKNHDDGCIQTLRELNEYLVSAVLVGHPLLINDGHVIMHPAIREAILKPESSPLRNLVATGYVKILTRNAGDLETLAAQMADEGITSAQRFSVQRDYAKSYLPALHVWMSQLRLGEPQSFLHPWPELNTTSIFHKITAAAYRSIRDVLVAAELRDELKALRRFRDLYELGRQHRRTDWENVANRMRGSGRLSETLYRELMYAGNEVYQYSWGCALARKDNLVRVETRAPKFTDLDMSIGETTGSYQDSVEVYSPNFTVAHRKIGDNWSRLAEVARPGTETYYAKVEFQRCMESYYHANGTEVDRSALDAAARKYSKALSDHFRRDERARLIYGYVTAAAGAAVGIPAAPLGPWLGTGIGLAVGVATVVADQVGAPRAMMKIMNRDNKKWITSNALGRRPTMVSNFQIDQMSADEYRRGVREFKQS
;
A
#
# COMPACT_ATOMS: atom_id res chain seq x y z
N MET A 1 -35.24 -7.83 3.52
CA MET A 1 -33.87 -7.69 2.99
C MET A 1 -33.15 -6.65 3.83
N ALA A 2 -32.46 -7.06 4.89
CA ALA A 2 -31.68 -6.14 5.72
C ALA A 2 -30.38 -5.84 4.97
N GLY A 3 -30.25 -4.60 4.50
CA GLY A 3 -29.02 -4.12 3.89
C GLY A 3 -27.93 -4.01 4.95
N SER A 4 -27.11 -5.06 5.12
CA SER A 4 -25.78 -4.88 5.69
C SER A 4 -24.90 -4.30 4.58
N SER A 5 -25.00 -3.00 4.32
CA SER A 5 -23.90 -2.33 3.65
C SER A 5 -22.67 -2.57 4.51
N LEU A 6 -21.62 -3.18 3.96
CA LEU A 6 -20.31 -3.20 4.60
C LEU A 6 -20.04 -1.78 5.09
N LYS A 7 -19.71 -1.62 6.37
CA LYS A 7 -19.27 -0.31 6.86
C LYS A 7 -18.14 0.13 5.93
N PRO A 8 -18.14 1.38 5.44
CA PRO A 8 -17.01 1.89 4.69
C PRO A 8 -15.74 1.57 5.47
N MET A 9 -14.78 0.97 4.78
CA MET A 9 -13.47 0.69 5.35
C MET A 9 -12.43 1.37 4.48
N VAL A 10 -11.58 2.16 5.13
CA VAL A 10 -10.43 2.80 4.52
C VAL A 10 -9.16 2.24 5.15
N THR A 11 -8.11 2.16 4.33
CA THR A 11 -6.80 1.71 4.78
C THR A 11 -5.87 2.91 4.87
N TYR A 12 -5.41 3.24 6.07
CA TYR A 12 -4.31 4.18 6.25
C TYR A 12 -2.97 3.47 5.98
N THR A 13 -2.21 3.97 5.01
CA THR A 13 -0.95 3.37 4.56
C THR A 13 0.23 3.92 5.36
N GLY A 14 0.58 3.26 6.45
CA GLY A 14 1.83 3.49 7.20
C GLY A 14 3.07 2.89 6.54
N LEU A 15 2.91 2.00 5.55
CA LEU A 15 4.02 1.38 4.80
C LEU A 15 4.83 2.37 3.94
N VAL A 16 4.33 3.58 3.69
CA VAL A 16 5.05 4.65 2.97
C VAL A 16 5.61 5.71 3.91
N ASP A 17 5.77 5.38 5.18
CA ASP A 17 6.38 6.26 6.16
C ASP A 17 7.90 6.38 5.92
N ASP A 18 8.35 7.62 5.68
CA ASP A 18 9.74 7.95 5.42
C ASP A 18 10.64 7.69 6.65
N PHE A 19 10.08 7.72 7.85
CA PHE A 19 10.82 7.35 9.05
C PHE A 19 11.03 5.83 9.16
N ALA A 20 9.99 5.04 8.88
CA ALA A 20 10.11 3.58 8.83
C ALA A 20 11.20 3.15 7.83
N LYS A 21 11.34 3.90 6.72
CA LYS A 21 12.40 3.74 5.74
C LYS A 21 13.80 3.96 6.28
N ASN A 22 14.01 4.99 7.08
CA ASN A 22 15.34 5.31 7.61
C ASN A 22 15.86 4.25 8.59
N HIS A 23 15.01 3.31 9.03
CA HIS A 23 15.33 2.28 10.00
C HIS A 23 15.09 0.86 9.48
N ASP A 24 14.97 0.66 8.16
CA ASP A 24 14.72 -0.64 7.51
C ASP A 24 13.53 -1.40 8.11
N ASP A 25 12.49 -0.67 8.48
CA ASP A 25 11.36 -1.19 9.24
C ASP A 25 10.28 -1.85 8.36
N GLY A 26 10.69 -2.58 7.32
CA GLY A 26 9.77 -3.28 6.41
C GLY A 26 8.84 -2.38 5.60
N CYS A 27 9.14 -1.09 5.47
CA CYS A 27 8.38 -0.16 4.65
C CYS A 27 8.66 -0.33 3.15
N ILE A 28 7.83 0.27 2.32
CA ILE A 28 8.07 0.41 0.88
C ILE A 28 9.28 1.32 0.67
N GLN A 29 10.30 0.87 -0.05
CA GLN A 29 11.52 1.62 -0.30
C GLN A 29 11.64 2.10 -1.75
N THR A 30 11.07 1.33 -2.68
CA THR A 30 11.23 1.50 -4.13
C THR A 30 9.91 1.75 -4.86
N LEU A 31 9.98 2.32 -6.07
CA LEU A 31 8.81 2.48 -6.94
C LEU A 31 8.14 1.14 -7.28
N ARG A 32 8.94 0.09 -7.48
CA ARG A 32 8.43 -1.25 -7.77
C ARG A 32 7.57 -1.78 -6.62
N GLU A 33 8.06 -1.70 -5.39
CA GLU A 33 7.31 -2.12 -4.19
C GLU A 33 6.04 -1.28 -4.02
N LEU A 34 6.09 0.03 -4.28
CA LEU A 34 4.90 0.88 -4.28
C LEU A 34 3.87 0.41 -5.31
N ASN A 35 4.31 0.11 -6.54
CA ASN A 35 3.42 -0.35 -7.60
C ASN A 35 2.80 -1.71 -7.28
N GLU A 36 3.59 -2.66 -6.77
CA GLU A 36 3.11 -3.99 -6.33
C GLU A 36 2.08 -3.85 -5.21
N TYR A 37 2.34 -2.98 -4.23
CA TYR A 37 1.40 -2.64 -3.16
C TYR A 37 0.10 -2.03 -3.70
N LEU A 38 0.17 -1.02 -4.56
CA LEU A 38 -0.99 -0.37 -5.15
C LEU A 38 -1.83 -1.34 -6.02
N VAL A 39 -1.17 -2.20 -6.80
CA VAL A 39 -1.85 -3.26 -7.58
C VAL A 39 -2.56 -4.23 -6.64
N SER A 40 -1.88 -4.71 -5.60
CA SER A 40 -2.47 -5.60 -4.60
C SER A 40 -3.70 -4.97 -3.94
N ALA A 41 -3.57 -3.72 -3.50
CA ALA A 41 -4.66 -2.96 -2.90
C ALA A 41 -5.85 -2.87 -3.86
N VAL A 42 -5.64 -2.42 -5.10
CA VAL A 42 -6.74 -2.31 -6.07
C VAL A 42 -7.42 -3.65 -6.34
N LEU A 43 -6.66 -4.74 -6.40
CA LEU A 43 -7.24 -6.05 -6.71
C LEU A 43 -8.02 -6.66 -5.54
N VAL A 44 -7.54 -6.54 -4.31
CA VAL A 44 -8.15 -7.26 -3.16
C VAL A 44 -8.33 -6.41 -1.90
N GLY A 45 -7.68 -5.26 -1.82
CA GLY A 45 -7.73 -4.33 -0.69
C GLY A 45 -8.81 -3.24 -0.80
N HIS A 46 -8.80 -2.38 0.21
CA HIS A 46 -9.75 -1.29 0.40
C HIS A 46 -9.17 0.05 -0.12
N PRO A 47 -10.00 1.09 -0.33
CA PRO A 47 -9.50 2.42 -0.64
C PRO A 47 -8.42 2.86 0.34
N LEU A 48 -7.37 3.49 -0.19
CA LEU A 48 -6.17 3.85 0.55
C LEU A 48 -6.22 5.32 0.98
N LEU A 49 -5.59 5.60 2.12
CA LEU A 49 -5.41 6.92 2.67
C LEU A 49 -3.91 7.14 2.92
N ILE A 50 -3.33 8.12 2.23
CA ILE A 50 -1.90 8.45 2.33
C ILE A 50 -1.74 9.83 2.97
N ASN A 51 -0.89 9.94 4.00
CA ASN A 51 -0.56 11.22 4.62
C ASN A 51 0.11 12.17 3.62
N ASP A 52 -0.31 13.43 3.58
CA ASP A 52 0.28 14.46 2.73
C ASP A 52 1.81 14.61 2.90
N GLY A 53 2.33 14.43 4.11
CA GLY A 53 3.77 14.42 4.39
C GLY A 53 4.50 13.30 3.64
N HIS A 54 3.89 12.11 3.52
CA HIS A 54 4.47 11.00 2.77
C HIS A 54 4.43 11.27 1.25
N VAL A 55 3.43 11.98 0.75
CA VAL A 55 3.39 12.40 -0.66
C VAL A 55 4.61 13.26 -1.00
N ILE A 56 4.96 14.19 -0.10
CA ILE A 56 6.10 15.11 -0.26
C ILE A 56 7.44 14.42 -0.01
N MET A 57 7.56 13.60 1.02
CA MET A 57 8.85 13.13 1.52
C MET A 57 9.25 11.75 1.00
N HIS A 58 8.28 10.88 0.67
CA HIS A 58 8.57 9.49 0.37
C HIS A 58 9.17 9.30 -1.04
N PRO A 59 10.40 8.77 -1.18
CA PRO A 59 11.08 8.72 -2.48
C PRO A 59 10.33 7.96 -3.57
N ALA A 60 9.69 6.84 -3.25
CA ALA A 60 8.91 6.08 -4.24
C ALA A 60 7.67 6.85 -4.72
N ILE A 61 7.02 7.62 -3.83
CA ILE A 61 5.87 8.44 -4.21
C ILE A 61 6.35 9.61 -5.08
N ARG A 62 7.46 10.24 -4.71
CA ARG A 62 8.06 11.30 -5.54
C ARG A 62 8.43 10.78 -6.92
N GLU A 63 9.01 9.59 -7.02
CA GLU A 63 9.31 8.98 -8.31
C GLU A 63 8.04 8.70 -9.12
N ALA A 64 6.98 8.19 -8.50
CA ALA A 64 5.68 7.98 -9.16
C ALA A 64 5.06 9.30 -9.66
N ILE A 65 5.30 10.42 -8.96
CA ILE A 65 4.88 11.76 -9.40
C ILE A 65 5.75 12.24 -10.56
N LEU A 66 7.06 12.03 -10.52
CA LEU A 66 7.98 12.44 -11.59
C LEU A 66 7.81 11.61 -12.87
N LYS A 67 7.43 10.33 -12.73
CA LYS A 67 7.28 9.34 -13.80
C LYS A 67 5.86 8.73 -13.80
N PRO A 68 4.84 9.50 -14.17
CA PRO A 68 3.44 9.08 -14.05
C PRO A 68 3.08 7.84 -14.87
N GLU A 69 3.76 7.61 -15.99
CA GLU A 69 3.62 6.42 -16.82
C GLU A 69 4.19 5.14 -16.17
N SER A 70 5.07 5.30 -15.19
CA SER A 70 5.73 4.19 -14.49
C SER A 70 4.99 3.76 -13.23
N SER A 71 3.83 4.35 -12.88
CA SER A 71 3.11 4.05 -11.64
C SER A 71 1.60 4.26 -11.76
N PRO A 72 0.77 3.43 -11.10
CA PRO A 72 -0.67 3.64 -11.08
C PRO A 72 -1.10 4.77 -10.15
N LEU A 73 -0.22 5.33 -9.30
CA LEU A 73 -0.58 6.26 -8.23
C LEU A 73 -1.48 7.41 -8.71
N ARG A 74 -1.08 8.15 -9.75
CA ARG A 74 -1.85 9.32 -10.22
C ARG A 74 -3.26 8.94 -10.67
N ASN A 75 -3.40 7.82 -11.39
CA ASN A 75 -4.70 7.33 -11.85
C ASN A 75 -5.59 6.93 -10.67
N LEU A 76 -5.01 6.28 -9.65
CA LEU A 76 -5.74 5.87 -8.46
C LEU A 76 -6.16 7.03 -7.57
N VAL A 77 -5.37 8.11 -7.53
CA VAL A 77 -5.77 9.36 -6.85
C VAL A 77 -6.91 10.03 -7.61
N ALA A 78 -6.81 10.12 -8.95
CA ALA A 78 -7.86 10.72 -9.77
C ALA A 78 -9.20 9.98 -9.72
N THR A 79 -9.21 8.66 -9.47
CA THR A 79 -10.46 7.90 -9.27
C THR A 79 -10.98 7.92 -7.84
N GLY A 80 -10.24 8.53 -6.91
CA GLY A 80 -10.57 8.56 -5.47
C GLY A 80 -10.34 7.23 -4.74
N TYR A 81 -9.68 6.26 -5.39
CA TYR A 81 -9.28 5.02 -4.73
C TYR A 81 -8.16 5.26 -3.71
N VAL A 82 -7.21 6.14 -4.06
CA VAL A 82 -6.22 6.69 -3.13
C VAL A 82 -6.66 8.10 -2.77
N LYS A 83 -6.87 8.37 -1.48
CA LYS A 83 -7.11 9.72 -0.98
C LYS A 83 -5.89 10.25 -0.23
N ILE A 84 -5.68 11.55 -0.34
CA ILE A 84 -4.60 12.27 0.36
C ILE A 84 -5.18 12.86 1.65
N LEU A 85 -4.68 12.37 2.78
CA LEU A 85 -4.99 12.92 4.10
C LEU A 85 -4.23 14.24 4.26
N THR A 86 -4.94 15.35 4.21
CA THR A 86 -4.32 16.67 4.09
C THR A 86 -4.59 17.58 5.29
N ARG A 87 -3.54 18.21 5.81
CA ARG A 87 -3.57 19.21 6.87
C ARG A 87 -3.85 20.64 6.36
N ASN A 88 -3.72 20.86 5.05
CA ASN A 88 -3.76 22.19 4.43
C ASN A 88 -4.71 22.26 3.23
N ALA A 89 -5.84 21.54 3.32
CA ALA A 89 -6.88 21.49 2.28
C ALA A 89 -6.36 21.11 0.88
N GLY A 90 -5.26 20.38 0.80
CA GLY A 90 -4.67 19.89 -0.44
C GLY A 90 -3.69 20.86 -1.11
N ASP A 91 -3.17 21.86 -0.40
CA ASP A 91 -2.07 22.71 -0.89
C ASP A 91 -0.71 22.00 -0.75
N LEU A 92 -0.53 20.92 -1.51
CA LEU A 92 0.70 20.13 -1.43
C LEU A 92 1.94 20.90 -1.89
N GLU A 93 1.76 21.89 -2.76
CA GLU A 93 2.86 22.68 -3.30
C GLU A 93 3.60 23.51 -2.23
N THR A 94 2.89 24.01 -1.21
CA THR A 94 3.52 24.77 -0.12
C THR A 94 3.90 23.91 1.08
N LEU A 95 3.48 22.64 1.11
CA LEU A 95 3.54 21.80 2.31
C LEU A 95 4.97 21.59 2.83
N ALA A 96 5.97 21.42 1.94
CA ALA A 96 7.36 21.24 2.38
C ALA A 96 7.91 22.47 3.13
N ALA A 97 7.52 23.68 2.70
CA ALA A 97 7.91 24.92 3.39
C ALA A 97 7.21 25.03 4.75
N GLN A 98 5.90 24.75 4.81
CA GLN A 98 5.13 24.74 6.06
C GLN A 98 5.73 23.75 7.07
N MET A 99 6.03 22.52 6.65
CA MET A 99 6.69 21.52 7.48
C MET A 99 8.08 21.98 7.96
N ALA A 100 8.83 22.69 7.11
CA ALA A 100 10.14 23.23 7.47
C ALA A 100 10.03 24.32 8.54
N ASP A 101 9.03 25.20 8.43
CA ASP A 101 8.73 26.27 9.40
C ASP A 101 8.23 25.71 10.74
N GLU A 102 7.53 24.57 10.73
CA GLU A 102 7.14 23.81 11.92
C GLU A 102 8.33 23.08 12.61
N GLY A 103 9.53 23.18 12.03
CA GLY A 103 10.75 22.61 12.58
C GLY A 103 10.99 21.15 12.20
N ILE A 104 10.32 20.62 11.18
CA ILE A 104 10.57 19.26 10.68
C ILE A 104 11.88 19.24 9.90
N THR A 105 12.92 18.67 10.51
CA THR A 105 14.30 18.70 9.98
C THR A 105 14.44 18.06 8.59
N SER A 106 13.69 16.99 8.31
CA SER A 106 13.71 16.35 6.99
C SER A 106 13.15 17.27 5.90
N ALA A 107 12.08 18.01 6.19
CA ALA A 107 11.50 19.00 5.28
C ALA A 107 12.44 20.19 5.04
N GLN A 108 13.08 20.72 6.09
CA GLN A 108 14.09 21.78 5.98
C GLN A 108 15.24 21.40 5.05
N ARG A 109 15.71 20.15 5.14
CA ARG A 109 16.77 19.63 4.26
C ARG A 109 16.28 19.42 2.84
N PHE A 110 15.04 18.99 2.67
CA PHE A 110 14.49 18.67 1.35
C PHE A 110 14.14 19.92 0.54
N SER A 111 13.55 20.94 1.18
CA SER A 111 13.10 22.17 0.51
C SER A 111 14.24 22.96 -0.15
N VAL A 112 15.47 22.84 0.35
CA VAL A 112 16.66 23.48 -0.22
C VAL A 112 17.35 22.66 -1.31
N GLN A 113 16.90 21.43 -1.59
CA GLN A 113 17.49 20.60 -2.63
C GLN A 113 17.15 21.15 -4.02
N ARG A 114 18.14 21.20 -4.91
CA ARG A 114 17.97 21.67 -6.29
C ARG A 114 16.91 20.86 -7.04
N ASP A 115 16.87 19.54 -6.84
CA ASP A 115 15.94 18.65 -7.54
C ASP A 115 14.49 18.83 -7.07
N TYR A 116 14.29 19.25 -5.82
CA TYR A 116 12.96 19.60 -5.31
C TYR A 116 12.39 20.79 -6.11
N ALA A 117 13.12 21.90 -6.16
CA ALA A 117 12.66 23.12 -6.83
C ALA A 117 12.60 22.98 -8.35
N LYS A 118 13.55 22.27 -8.98
CA LYS A 118 13.65 22.20 -10.45
C LYS A 118 12.79 21.12 -11.08
N SER A 119 12.50 20.03 -10.37
CA SER A 119 11.86 18.84 -10.97
C SER A 119 10.57 18.46 -10.24
N TYR A 120 10.65 18.24 -8.94
CA TYR A 120 9.52 17.70 -8.19
C TYR A 120 8.38 18.71 -8.00
N LEU A 121 8.67 19.94 -7.58
CA LEU A 121 7.66 20.98 -7.36
C LEU A 121 6.88 21.32 -8.65
N PRO A 122 7.52 21.50 -9.83
CA PRO A 122 6.79 21.66 -11.09
C PRO A 122 5.91 20.45 -11.44
N ALA A 123 6.40 19.22 -11.26
CA ALA A 123 5.64 18.00 -11.54
C ALA A 123 4.43 17.84 -10.61
N LEU A 124 4.59 18.21 -9.33
CA LEU A 124 3.53 18.25 -8.32
C LEU A 124 2.49 19.31 -8.69
N HIS A 125 2.92 20.52 -9.08
CA HIS A 125 2.01 21.58 -9.50
C HIS A 125 1.13 21.14 -10.68
N VAL A 126 1.73 20.57 -11.74
CA VAL A 126 0.96 20.05 -12.89
C VAL A 126 -0.05 18.99 -12.46
N TRP A 127 0.37 18.06 -11.59
CA TRP A 127 -0.53 17.02 -11.10
C TRP A 127 -1.69 17.57 -10.28
N MET A 128 -1.42 18.50 -9.36
CA MET A 128 -2.44 19.13 -8.53
C MET A 128 -3.39 20.00 -9.34
N SER A 129 -2.91 20.72 -10.35
CA SER A 129 -3.76 21.46 -11.29
C SER A 129 -4.72 20.52 -12.03
N GLN A 130 -4.28 19.33 -12.43
CA GLN A 130 -5.14 18.33 -13.07
C GLN A 130 -6.19 17.79 -12.11
N LEU A 131 -5.82 17.47 -10.87
CA LEU A 131 -6.75 16.98 -9.86
C LEU A 131 -7.82 18.01 -9.49
N ARG A 132 -7.44 19.29 -9.41
CA ARG A 132 -8.34 20.42 -9.11
C ARG A 132 -9.35 20.73 -10.23
N LEU A 133 -9.24 20.10 -11.40
CA LEU A 133 -10.31 20.15 -12.42
C LEU A 133 -11.54 19.32 -12.01
N GLY A 134 -11.37 18.36 -11.09
CA GLY A 134 -12.46 17.60 -10.48
C GLY A 134 -12.82 18.11 -9.09
N GLU A 135 -13.75 17.42 -8.44
CA GLU A 135 -14.19 17.74 -7.08
C GLU A 135 -13.08 17.42 -6.05
N PRO A 136 -12.61 18.37 -5.23
CA PRO A 136 -11.54 18.13 -4.25
C PRO A 136 -11.81 16.95 -3.31
N GLN A 137 -13.06 16.76 -2.89
CA GLN A 137 -13.47 15.67 -1.99
C GLN A 137 -13.33 14.26 -2.59
N SER A 138 -13.16 14.18 -3.92
CA SER A 138 -12.91 12.90 -4.60
C SER A 138 -11.53 12.34 -4.28
N PHE A 139 -10.52 13.19 -4.09
CA PHE A 139 -9.12 12.78 -3.88
C PHE A 139 -8.50 13.29 -2.57
N LEU A 140 -9.13 14.25 -1.89
CA LEU A 140 -8.73 14.70 -0.56
C LEU A 140 -9.56 14.04 0.53
N HIS A 141 -8.91 13.83 1.67
CA HIS A 141 -9.54 13.48 2.93
C HIS A 141 -9.12 14.51 3.99
N PRO A 142 -10.06 15.07 4.76
CA PRO A 142 -9.73 16.05 5.79
C PRO A 142 -8.85 15.43 6.89
N TRP A 143 -7.93 16.22 7.42
CA TRP A 143 -7.17 15.88 8.63
C TRP A 143 -8.12 15.60 9.81
N PRO A 144 -7.82 14.65 10.70
CA PRO A 144 -8.64 14.43 11.89
C PRO A 144 -8.65 15.67 12.79
N GLU A 145 -9.79 15.92 13.41
CA GLU A 145 -10.00 17.03 14.37
C GLU A 145 -9.23 16.81 15.69
N LEU A 146 -8.68 15.61 15.90
CA LEU A 146 -8.00 15.22 17.12
C LEU A 146 -6.50 15.47 17.05
N ASN A 147 -5.93 15.97 18.15
CA ASN A 147 -4.49 16.13 18.26
C ASN A 147 -3.79 14.76 18.34
N THR A 148 -3.27 14.31 17.19
CA THR A 148 -2.54 13.04 17.04
C THR A 148 -1.31 12.95 17.94
N THR A 149 -0.67 14.07 18.27
CA THR A 149 0.47 14.13 19.19
C THR A 149 0.08 13.69 20.61
N SER A 150 -1.09 14.11 21.10
CA SER A 150 -1.57 13.68 22.41
C SER A 150 -1.89 12.19 22.46
N ILE A 151 -2.44 11.65 21.37
CA ILE A 151 -2.69 10.22 21.22
C ILE A 151 -1.36 9.45 21.18
N PHE A 152 -0.41 9.90 20.37
CA PHE A 152 0.95 9.37 20.29
C PHE A 152 1.57 9.25 21.69
N HIS A 153 1.61 10.36 22.44
CA HIS A 153 2.18 10.38 23.79
C HIS A 153 1.54 9.35 24.73
N LYS A 154 0.21 9.23 24.74
CA LYS A 154 -0.47 8.22 25.56
C LYS A 154 -0.05 6.80 25.21
N ILE A 155 0.04 6.49 23.91
CA ILE A 155 0.39 5.15 23.44
C ILE A 155 1.88 4.84 23.72
N THR A 156 2.76 5.84 23.76
CA THR A 156 4.19 5.62 24.08
C THR A 156 4.38 4.89 25.42
N ALA A 157 3.50 5.10 26.41
CA ALA A 157 3.56 4.43 27.69
C ALA A 157 3.45 2.89 27.58
N ALA A 158 2.65 2.39 26.63
CA ALA A 158 2.54 0.96 26.35
C ALA A 158 3.84 0.42 25.73
N ALA A 159 4.38 1.11 24.73
CA ALA A 159 5.64 0.72 24.10
C ALA A 159 6.81 0.71 25.10
N TYR A 160 6.87 1.70 25.99
CA TYR A 160 7.86 1.73 27.08
C TYR A 160 7.78 0.51 27.99
N ARG A 161 6.57 0.09 28.38
CA ARG A 161 6.38 -1.10 29.22
C ARG A 161 6.86 -2.34 28.50
N SER A 162 6.48 -2.53 27.24
CA SER A 162 6.90 -3.67 26.42
C SER A 162 8.43 -3.78 26.32
N ILE A 163 9.13 -2.71 25.93
CA ILE A 163 10.60 -2.72 25.85
C ILE A 163 11.21 -3.02 27.22
N ARG A 164 10.72 -2.35 28.27
CA ARG A 164 11.24 -2.57 29.63
C ARG A 164 11.09 -4.02 30.07
N ASP A 165 9.94 -4.64 29.82
CA ASP A 165 9.66 -5.99 30.30
C ASP A 165 10.57 -7.02 29.59
N VAL A 166 10.86 -6.83 28.29
CA VAL A 166 11.87 -7.62 27.55
C VAL A 166 13.26 -7.44 28.15
N LEU A 167 13.68 -6.21 28.43
CA LEU A 167 15.00 -5.94 29.01
C LEU A 167 15.14 -6.48 30.45
N VAL A 168 14.07 -6.46 31.24
CA VAL A 168 14.04 -7.07 32.58
C VAL A 168 14.19 -8.58 32.48
N ALA A 169 13.44 -9.23 31.59
CA ALA A 169 13.52 -10.67 31.38
C ALA A 169 14.90 -11.12 30.90
N ALA A 170 15.59 -10.29 30.12
CA ALA A 170 16.95 -10.53 29.65
C ALA A 170 18.05 -10.07 30.64
N GLU A 171 17.68 -9.56 31.82
CA GLU A 171 18.61 -9.06 32.85
C GLU A 171 19.57 -7.94 32.38
N LEU A 172 19.18 -7.16 31.36
CA LEU A 172 20.02 -6.12 30.75
C LEU A 172 19.99 -4.81 31.54
N ARG A 173 20.69 -4.77 32.68
CA ARG A 173 20.66 -3.66 33.66
C ARG A 173 21.07 -2.31 33.08
N ASP A 174 22.09 -2.26 32.23
CA ASP A 174 22.57 -0.98 31.68
C ASP A 174 21.65 -0.45 30.58
N GLU A 175 21.03 -1.33 29.79
CA GLU A 175 19.96 -0.96 28.85
C GLU A 175 18.73 -0.43 29.58
N LEU A 176 18.36 -1.02 30.72
CA LEU A 176 17.28 -0.50 31.57
C LEU A 176 17.57 0.92 32.08
N LYS A 177 18.82 1.22 32.45
CA LYS A 177 19.22 2.59 32.84
C LYS A 177 19.16 3.54 31.64
N ALA A 178 19.63 3.10 30.47
CA ALA A 178 19.57 3.89 29.24
C ALA A 178 18.11 4.18 28.83
N LEU A 179 17.22 3.19 28.89
CA LEU A 179 15.79 3.34 28.62
C LEU A 179 15.12 4.34 29.58
N ARG A 180 15.44 4.29 30.88
CA ARG A 180 14.93 5.28 31.85
C ARG A 180 15.38 6.69 31.51
N ARG A 181 16.67 6.88 31.22
CA ARG A 181 17.21 8.18 30.82
C ARG A 181 16.57 8.71 29.55
N PHE A 182 16.35 7.83 28.57
CA PHE A 182 15.65 8.17 27.34
C PHE A 182 14.24 8.67 27.63
N ARG A 183 13.47 7.95 28.44
CA ARG A 183 12.13 8.36 28.87
C ARG A 183 12.16 9.71 29.58
N ASP A 184 13.04 9.90 30.56
CA ASP A 184 13.13 11.16 31.31
C ASP A 184 13.40 12.35 30.37
N LEU A 185 14.33 12.19 29.41
CA LEU A 185 14.63 13.23 28.43
C LEU A 185 13.48 13.50 27.47
N TYR A 186 12.74 12.47 27.07
CA TYR A 186 11.55 12.62 26.22
C TYR A 186 10.40 13.31 26.96
N GLU A 187 10.12 12.93 28.21
CA GLU A 187 9.06 13.53 29.03
C GLU A 187 9.34 15.00 29.41
N LEU A 188 10.62 15.39 29.48
CA LEU A 188 11.03 16.80 29.63
C LEU A 188 10.70 17.67 28.40
N GLY A 189 10.44 17.06 27.24
CA GLY A 189 9.98 17.75 26.04
C GLY A 189 8.65 18.47 26.27
N ARG A 190 8.40 19.58 25.57
CA ARG A 190 7.13 20.33 25.72
C ARG A 190 6.02 19.83 24.80
N GLN A 191 6.37 19.20 23.69
CA GLN A 191 5.42 18.85 22.63
C GLN A 191 5.17 17.34 22.53
N HIS A 192 6.06 16.48 23.02
CA HIS A 192 5.91 15.02 23.03
C HIS A 192 5.53 14.43 21.65
N ARG A 193 6.10 14.99 20.58
CA ARG A 193 5.92 14.51 19.22
C ARG A 193 6.81 13.31 18.95
N ARG A 194 6.48 12.54 17.90
CA ARG A 194 7.38 11.54 17.32
C ARG A 194 8.77 12.12 17.00
N THR A 195 8.84 13.32 16.41
CA THR A 195 10.12 13.99 16.14
C THR A 195 10.92 14.26 17.43
N ASP A 196 10.26 14.55 18.56
CA ASP A 196 10.95 14.76 19.83
C ASP A 196 11.52 13.44 20.37
N TRP A 197 10.77 12.33 20.25
CA TRP A 197 11.24 10.96 20.56
C TRP A 197 12.50 10.61 19.77
N GLU A 198 12.48 10.84 18.46
CA GLU A 198 13.61 10.57 17.57
C GLU A 198 14.83 11.42 17.91
N ASN A 199 14.62 12.72 18.15
CA ASN A 199 15.69 13.64 18.50
C ASN A 199 16.40 13.23 19.79
N VAL A 200 15.66 12.75 20.79
CA VAL A 200 16.25 12.24 22.03
C VAL A 200 17.05 10.96 21.76
N ALA A 201 16.49 10.00 21.01
CA ALA A 201 17.19 8.75 20.71
C ALA A 201 18.48 8.98 19.91
N ASN A 202 18.41 9.81 18.87
CA ASN A 202 19.55 10.19 18.04
C ASN A 202 20.64 10.90 18.86
N ARG A 203 20.25 11.83 19.74
CA ARG A 203 21.20 12.52 20.64
C ARG A 203 21.88 11.55 21.61
N MET A 204 21.12 10.62 22.18
CA MET A 204 21.69 9.64 23.11
C MET A 204 22.63 8.67 22.40
N ARG A 205 22.25 8.14 21.23
CA ARG A 205 23.10 7.30 20.38
C ARG A 205 24.39 8.02 19.98
N GLY A 206 24.29 9.25 19.49
CA GLY A 206 25.45 10.05 19.10
C GLY A 206 26.41 10.37 20.25
N SER A 207 25.92 10.35 21.49
CA SER A 207 26.75 10.52 22.70
C SER A 207 27.20 9.20 23.36
N GLY A 208 26.97 8.06 22.72
CA GLY A 208 27.33 6.73 23.26
C GLY A 208 26.54 6.31 24.50
N ARG A 209 25.41 6.98 24.81
CA ARG A 209 24.56 6.70 25.98
C ARG A 209 23.38 5.76 25.67
N LEU A 210 23.33 5.25 24.45
CA LEU A 210 22.31 4.34 23.95
C LEU A 210 23.00 3.33 23.04
N SER A 211 22.78 2.03 23.27
CA SER A 211 23.31 0.99 22.39
C SER A 211 22.60 1.00 21.04
N GLU A 212 23.23 0.37 20.03
CA GLU A 212 22.61 0.19 18.71
C GLU A 212 21.31 -0.61 18.81
N THR A 213 21.29 -1.66 19.63
CA THR A 213 20.14 -2.53 19.80
C THR A 213 18.96 -1.76 20.40
N LEU A 214 19.17 -1.09 21.54
CA LEU A 214 18.10 -0.34 22.19
C LEU A 214 17.65 0.85 21.34
N TYR A 215 18.57 1.49 20.61
CA TYR A 215 18.21 2.51 19.64
C TYR A 215 17.23 1.97 18.60
N ARG A 216 17.52 0.83 17.96
CA ARG A 216 16.62 0.22 16.97
C ARG A 216 15.25 -0.09 17.56
N GLU A 217 15.21 -0.68 18.75
CA GLU A 217 13.95 -0.98 19.45
C GLU A 217 13.12 0.28 19.73
N LEU A 218 13.77 1.40 20.09
CA LEU A 218 13.11 2.68 20.29
C LEU A 218 12.59 3.30 18.98
N MET A 219 13.32 3.18 17.87
CA MET A 219 12.86 3.70 16.57
C MET A 219 11.67 2.89 16.06
N TYR A 220 11.76 1.57 16.20
CA TYR A 220 10.68 0.64 15.93
C TYR A 220 9.42 0.95 16.75
N ALA A 221 9.56 1.08 18.07
CA ALA A 221 8.44 1.47 18.93
C ALA A 221 7.87 2.84 18.53
N GLY A 222 8.70 3.85 18.27
CA GLY A 222 8.25 5.17 17.85
C GLY A 222 7.46 5.14 16.54
N ASN A 223 7.88 4.33 15.56
CA ASN A 223 7.14 4.14 14.32
C ASN A 223 5.79 3.47 14.57
N GLU A 224 5.77 2.38 15.31
CA GLU A 224 4.54 1.65 15.63
C GLU A 224 3.53 2.55 16.34
N VAL A 225 3.94 3.22 17.42
CA VAL A 225 3.12 4.17 18.18
C VAL A 225 2.54 5.27 17.28
N TYR A 226 3.32 5.76 16.32
CA TYR A 226 2.85 6.74 15.34
C TYR A 226 1.73 6.19 14.45
N GLN A 227 1.88 4.98 13.91
CA GLN A 227 0.83 4.38 13.07
C GLN A 227 -0.45 4.09 13.86
N TYR A 228 -0.32 3.61 15.10
CA TYR A 228 -1.47 3.43 15.98
C TYR A 228 -2.16 4.74 16.32
N SER A 229 -1.40 5.82 16.53
CA SER A 229 -2.00 7.13 16.81
C SER A 229 -2.88 7.62 15.66
N TRP A 230 -2.49 7.33 14.42
CA TRP A 230 -3.29 7.59 13.22
C TRP A 230 -4.53 6.72 13.17
N GLY A 231 -4.37 5.42 13.42
CA GLY A 231 -5.49 4.50 13.51
C GLY A 231 -6.56 4.97 14.51
N CYS A 232 -6.15 5.33 15.72
CA CYS A 232 -7.07 5.85 16.75
C CYS A 232 -7.70 7.19 16.36
N ALA A 233 -6.95 8.09 15.72
CA ALA A 233 -7.46 9.40 15.32
C ALA A 233 -8.47 9.33 14.17
N LEU A 234 -8.28 8.39 13.24
CA LEU A 234 -9.10 8.24 12.04
C LEU A 234 -10.31 7.32 12.28
N ALA A 235 -10.24 6.40 13.24
CA ALA A 235 -11.36 5.49 13.56
C ALA A 235 -12.60 6.29 14.01
N ARG A 236 -13.71 6.17 13.27
CA ARG A 236 -14.99 6.82 13.60
C ARG A 236 -16.09 5.76 13.71
N LYS A 237 -17.18 6.08 14.42
CA LYS A 237 -18.30 5.13 14.64
C LYS A 237 -18.91 4.60 13.33
N ASP A 238 -18.85 5.40 12.27
CA ASP A 238 -19.40 5.19 10.94
C ASP A 238 -18.38 4.69 9.89
N ASN A 239 -17.09 4.66 10.20
CA ASN A 239 -16.03 4.27 9.26
C ASN A 239 -14.95 3.42 9.95
N LEU A 240 -14.75 2.20 9.45
CA LEU A 240 -13.67 1.34 9.93
C LEU A 240 -12.35 1.78 9.30
N VAL A 241 -11.29 1.82 10.11
CA VAL A 241 -9.94 2.16 9.63
C VAL A 241 -9.03 0.97 9.87
N ARG A 242 -8.42 0.50 8.79
CA ARG A 242 -7.30 -0.44 8.84
C ARG A 242 -6.00 0.35 8.77
N VAL A 243 -5.04 0.02 9.61
CA VAL A 243 -3.69 0.58 9.52
C VAL A 243 -2.79 -0.49 8.92
N GLU A 244 -2.15 -0.17 7.80
CA GLU A 244 -1.17 -1.05 7.18
C GLU A 244 0.23 -0.53 7.49
N THR A 245 0.94 -1.30 8.32
CA THR A 245 2.32 -1.07 8.74
C THR A 245 3.00 -2.43 8.94
N ARG A 246 4.23 -2.49 9.44
CA ARG A 246 4.96 -3.71 9.82
C ARG A 246 4.45 -4.32 11.15
N ALA A 247 4.79 -5.58 11.43
CA ALA A 247 4.11 -6.37 12.47
C ALA A 247 4.23 -5.69 13.83
N PRO A 248 3.10 -5.45 14.53
CA PRO A 248 3.16 -4.81 15.83
C PRO A 248 3.95 -5.70 16.78
N LYS A 249 4.89 -5.08 17.50
CA LYS A 249 5.78 -5.74 18.46
C LYS A 249 5.64 -5.13 19.86
N PHE A 250 5.30 -3.84 19.96
CA PHE A 250 5.38 -3.08 21.21
C PHE A 250 4.02 -2.63 21.75
N THR A 251 3.00 -2.64 20.92
CA THR A 251 1.65 -2.20 21.24
C THR A 251 0.63 -3.24 20.81
N ASP A 252 -0.39 -3.43 21.64
CA ASP A 252 -1.45 -4.41 21.47
C ASP A 252 -2.80 -3.69 21.55
N LEU A 253 -3.08 -2.88 20.53
CA LEU A 253 -4.34 -2.10 20.42
C LEU A 253 -5.24 -2.64 19.30
N ASP A 254 -4.90 -3.83 18.82
CA ASP A 254 -5.56 -4.45 17.71
C ASP A 254 -6.83 -5.12 18.20
N MET A 255 -7.84 -5.17 17.34
CA MET A 255 -8.75 -6.29 17.47
C MET A 255 -7.93 -7.55 17.23
N SER A 256 -7.94 -8.50 18.17
CA SER A 256 -7.59 -9.89 17.86
C SER A 256 -8.47 -10.32 16.68
N ILE A 257 -7.95 -10.27 15.45
CA ILE A 257 -8.65 -10.78 14.27
C ILE A 257 -8.68 -12.30 14.44
N GLY A 258 -9.72 -12.79 15.11
CA GLY A 258 -9.90 -14.20 15.42
C GLY A 258 -9.73 -14.60 16.88
N GLU A 259 -10.09 -13.77 17.86
CA GLU A 259 -10.54 -14.32 19.15
C GLU A 259 -11.89 -15.02 18.96
N THR A 260 -11.84 -16.18 18.32
CA THR A 260 -12.96 -17.13 18.30
C THR A 260 -12.80 -18.06 19.48
N THR A 261 -13.85 -18.12 20.29
CA THR A 261 -14.05 -19.04 21.42
C THR A 261 -14.20 -20.52 21.00
N GLY A 262 -13.62 -20.92 19.86
CA GLY A 262 -13.78 -22.24 19.27
C GLY A 262 -12.45 -22.88 18.87
N SER A 263 -12.45 -24.21 18.79
CA SER A 263 -11.29 -25.01 18.38
C SER A 263 -10.72 -24.55 17.04
N TYR A 264 -9.42 -24.24 17.02
CA TYR A 264 -8.67 -23.84 15.82
C TYR A 264 -8.76 -24.92 14.72
N GLN A 265 -9.14 -24.54 13.50
CA GLN A 265 -8.92 -25.39 12.32
C GLN A 265 -7.44 -25.35 11.93
N ASP A 266 -6.85 -26.53 11.68
CA ASP A 266 -5.44 -26.72 11.35
C ASP A 266 -5.03 -26.23 9.94
N SER A 267 -5.97 -25.82 9.08
CA SER A 267 -5.62 -25.30 7.75
C SER A 267 -6.66 -24.33 7.21
N VAL A 268 -6.22 -23.13 6.85
CA VAL A 268 -7.02 -22.10 6.16
C VAL A 268 -6.41 -21.87 4.78
N GLU A 269 -7.25 -21.78 3.75
CA GLU A 269 -6.79 -21.38 2.41
C GLU A 269 -6.76 -19.87 2.30
N VAL A 270 -5.63 -19.31 1.89
CA VAL A 270 -5.50 -17.87 1.65
C VAL A 270 -5.69 -17.58 0.18
N TYR A 271 -6.65 -16.71 -0.11
CA TYR A 271 -6.94 -16.23 -1.45
C TYR A 271 -6.14 -14.95 -1.72
N SER A 272 -5.36 -14.94 -2.80
CA SER A 272 -4.47 -13.83 -3.14
C SER A 272 -4.42 -13.57 -4.64
N PRO A 273 -4.09 -12.34 -5.08
CA PRO A 273 -3.81 -12.06 -6.48
C PRO A 273 -2.67 -12.92 -7.01
N ASN A 274 -2.85 -13.46 -8.20
CA ASN A 274 -1.75 -14.03 -8.96
C ASN A 274 -0.94 -12.86 -9.58
N PHE A 275 0.09 -12.40 -8.88
CA PHE A 275 0.90 -11.27 -9.34
C PHE A 275 1.58 -11.51 -10.70
N THR A 276 1.90 -12.76 -11.05
CA THR A 276 2.43 -13.06 -12.40
C THR A 276 1.40 -12.76 -13.48
N VAL A 277 0.12 -13.10 -13.25
CA VAL A 277 -0.98 -12.76 -14.17
C VAL A 277 -1.24 -11.27 -14.16
N ALA A 278 -1.30 -10.66 -12.97
CA ALA A 278 -1.57 -9.24 -12.80
C ALA A 278 -0.53 -8.38 -13.52
N HIS A 279 0.77 -8.59 -13.27
CA HIS A 279 1.84 -7.85 -13.95
C HIS A 279 1.77 -7.99 -15.47
N ARG A 280 1.56 -9.21 -15.98
CA ARG A 280 1.48 -9.45 -17.43
C ARG A 280 0.26 -8.78 -18.08
N LYS A 281 -0.91 -8.86 -17.45
CA LYS A 281 -2.18 -8.41 -18.04
C LYS A 281 -2.45 -6.93 -17.82
N ILE A 282 -2.02 -6.37 -16.69
CA ILE A 282 -2.09 -4.93 -16.43
C ILE A 282 -1.01 -4.23 -17.27
N GLY A 283 0.23 -4.74 -17.29
CA GLY A 283 1.36 -4.03 -17.91
C GLY A 283 1.42 -2.60 -17.37
N ASP A 284 1.55 -1.62 -18.26
CA ASP A 284 1.50 -0.19 -17.92
C ASP A 284 0.10 0.43 -18.08
N ASN A 285 -0.96 -0.38 -18.19
CA ASN A 285 -2.33 0.13 -18.37
C ASN A 285 -2.98 0.53 -17.03
N TRP A 286 -2.43 1.58 -16.42
CA TRP A 286 -2.82 2.07 -15.10
C TRP A 286 -4.23 2.66 -15.05
N SER A 287 -4.71 3.30 -16.12
CA SER A 287 -6.07 3.82 -16.18
C SER A 287 -7.09 2.68 -16.07
N ARG A 288 -6.83 1.56 -16.76
CA ARG A 288 -7.68 0.36 -16.70
C ARG A 288 -7.63 -0.35 -15.37
N LEU A 289 -6.47 -0.34 -14.69
CA LEU A 289 -6.40 -0.78 -13.30
C LEU A 289 -7.29 0.10 -12.41
N ALA A 290 -7.24 1.42 -12.56
CA ALA A 290 -8.05 2.34 -11.77
C ALA A 290 -9.57 2.16 -11.99
N GLU A 291 -9.99 1.70 -13.17
CA GLU A 291 -11.39 1.35 -13.45
C GLU A 291 -11.91 0.17 -12.61
N VAL A 292 -11.04 -0.75 -12.17
CA VAL A 292 -11.40 -1.86 -11.27
C VAL A 292 -11.96 -1.33 -9.94
N ALA A 293 -11.45 -0.17 -9.49
CA ALA A 293 -11.88 0.49 -8.26
C ALA A 293 -13.09 1.41 -8.44
N ARG A 294 -13.55 1.67 -9.68
CA ARG A 294 -14.64 2.60 -9.96
C ARG A 294 -16.01 1.94 -9.72
N PRO A 295 -16.87 2.51 -8.85
CA PRO A 295 -18.22 2.02 -8.64
C PRO A 295 -19.04 1.97 -9.95
N GLY A 296 -19.93 0.98 -10.05
CA GLY A 296 -20.84 0.84 -11.20
C GLY A 296 -20.35 -0.10 -12.32
N THR A 297 -19.16 -0.70 -12.19
CA THR A 297 -18.67 -1.71 -13.15
C THR A 297 -18.94 -3.13 -12.66
N GLU A 298 -19.11 -4.08 -13.59
CA GLU A 298 -19.25 -5.51 -13.25
C GLU A 298 -18.05 -6.02 -12.44
N THR A 299 -16.84 -5.59 -12.81
CA THR A 299 -15.60 -5.92 -12.12
C THR A 299 -15.58 -5.38 -10.69
N TYR A 300 -16.05 -4.15 -10.46
CA TYR A 300 -16.18 -3.59 -9.11
C TYR A 300 -17.15 -4.39 -8.24
N TYR A 301 -18.34 -4.71 -8.74
CA TYR A 301 -19.31 -5.48 -7.96
C TYR A 301 -18.81 -6.89 -7.65
N ALA A 302 -18.11 -7.54 -8.59
CA ALA A 302 -17.49 -8.83 -8.36
C ALA A 302 -16.34 -8.75 -7.32
N LYS A 303 -15.55 -7.66 -7.31
CA LYS A 303 -14.55 -7.38 -6.26
C LYS A 303 -15.21 -7.28 -4.89
N VAL A 304 -16.25 -6.45 -4.75
CA VAL A 304 -16.94 -6.23 -3.47
C VAL A 304 -17.55 -7.54 -2.95
N GLU A 305 -18.16 -8.35 -3.82
CA GLU A 305 -18.68 -9.66 -3.45
C GLU A 305 -17.57 -10.61 -2.96
N PHE A 306 -16.44 -10.65 -3.67
CA PHE A 306 -15.27 -11.43 -3.27
C PHE A 306 -14.72 -10.99 -1.91
N GLN A 307 -14.59 -9.69 -1.66
CA GLN A 307 -14.11 -9.15 -0.38
C GLN A 307 -15.04 -9.53 0.77
N ARG A 308 -16.36 -9.41 0.58
CA ARG A 308 -17.35 -9.81 1.58
C ARG A 308 -17.24 -11.30 1.93
N CYS A 309 -17.15 -12.18 0.92
CA CYS A 309 -17.00 -13.61 1.15
C CYS A 309 -15.66 -13.95 1.82
N MET A 310 -14.60 -13.21 1.49
CA MET A 310 -13.28 -13.38 2.10
C MET A 310 -13.30 -13.03 3.59
N GLU A 311 -13.93 -11.91 3.97
CA GLU A 311 -14.13 -11.52 5.36
C GLU A 311 -14.98 -12.55 6.12
N SER A 312 -16.11 -12.98 5.55
CA SER A 312 -16.96 -14.01 6.18
C SER A 312 -16.20 -15.31 6.42
N TYR A 313 -15.44 -15.80 5.44
CA TYR A 313 -14.65 -17.03 5.55
C TYR A 313 -13.60 -16.95 6.66
N TYR A 314 -12.88 -15.83 6.76
CA TYR A 314 -11.85 -15.65 7.80
C TYR A 314 -12.44 -15.42 9.20
N HIS A 315 -13.62 -14.81 9.32
CA HIS A 315 -14.32 -14.63 10.60
C HIS A 315 -15.08 -15.87 11.08
N ALA A 316 -15.63 -16.68 10.18
CA ALA A 316 -16.46 -17.85 10.51
C ALA A 316 -15.63 -19.13 10.75
N ASN A 317 -14.32 -19.02 11.00
CA ASN A 317 -13.42 -20.16 11.16
C ASN A 317 -13.44 -21.16 9.98
N GLY A 318 -13.71 -20.67 8.76
CA GLY A 318 -13.49 -21.44 7.55
C GLY A 318 -14.45 -22.62 7.31
N THR A 319 -15.74 -22.50 7.64
CA THR A 319 -16.72 -23.56 7.35
C THR A 319 -16.73 -23.93 5.86
N GLU A 320 -17.12 -25.17 5.54
CA GLU A 320 -17.18 -25.65 4.14
C GLU A 320 -18.16 -24.83 3.28
N VAL A 321 -19.24 -24.33 3.91
CA VAL A 321 -20.22 -23.44 3.28
C VAL A 321 -19.59 -22.09 2.92
N ASP A 322 -18.80 -21.51 3.84
CA ASP A 322 -18.11 -20.24 3.60
C ASP A 322 -16.99 -20.39 2.56
N ARG A 323 -16.29 -21.54 2.56
CA ARG A 323 -15.26 -21.86 1.56
C ARG A 323 -15.86 -21.92 0.15
N SER A 324 -16.96 -22.65 -0.03
CA SER A 324 -17.63 -22.79 -1.33
C SER A 324 -18.10 -21.44 -1.87
N ALA A 325 -18.66 -20.59 -1.00
CA ALA A 325 -19.07 -19.23 -1.35
C ALA A 325 -17.87 -18.35 -1.78
N LEU A 326 -16.77 -18.38 -1.03
CA LEU A 326 -15.54 -17.67 -1.37
C LEU A 326 -14.96 -18.15 -2.70
N ASP A 327 -14.94 -19.45 -2.94
CA ASP A 327 -14.46 -20.07 -4.17
C ASP A 327 -15.28 -19.65 -5.41
N ALA A 328 -16.60 -19.54 -5.26
CA ALA A 328 -17.49 -19.07 -6.30
C ALA A 328 -17.26 -17.58 -6.59
N ALA A 329 -17.13 -16.75 -5.54
CA ALA A 329 -16.86 -15.32 -5.67
C ALA A 329 -15.49 -15.06 -6.31
N ALA A 330 -14.44 -15.80 -5.91
CA ALA A 330 -13.10 -15.70 -6.48
C ALA A 330 -13.07 -16.06 -7.98
N ARG A 331 -13.83 -17.08 -8.40
CA ARG A 331 -13.99 -17.46 -9.81
C ARG A 331 -14.72 -16.38 -10.61
N LYS A 332 -15.84 -15.88 -10.09
CA LYS A 332 -16.62 -14.79 -10.70
C LYS A 332 -15.77 -13.54 -10.89
N TYR A 333 -15.04 -13.13 -9.85
CA TYR A 333 -14.15 -11.98 -9.91
C TYR A 333 -12.98 -12.19 -10.87
N SER A 334 -12.35 -13.37 -10.84
CA SER A 334 -11.28 -13.70 -11.81
C SER A 334 -11.74 -13.64 -13.26
N LYS A 335 -12.98 -14.05 -13.54
CA LYS A 335 -13.60 -13.93 -14.87
C LYS A 335 -13.81 -12.45 -15.23
N ALA A 336 -14.39 -11.66 -14.33
CA ALA A 336 -14.63 -10.24 -14.56
C ALA A 336 -13.32 -9.46 -14.80
N LEU A 337 -12.24 -9.77 -14.09
CA LEU A 337 -10.90 -9.21 -14.36
C LEU A 337 -10.38 -9.65 -15.72
N SER A 338 -10.52 -10.93 -16.08
CA SER A 338 -10.09 -11.44 -17.38
C SER A 338 -10.82 -10.71 -18.53
N ASP A 339 -12.14 -10.57 -18.43
CA ASP A 339 -12.93 -9.87 -19.43
C ASP A 339 -12.61 -8.37 -19.48
N HIS A 340 -12.38 -7.76 -18.31
CA HIS A 340 -11.95 -6.37 -18.18
C HIS A 340 -10.63 -6.14 -18.91
N PHE A 341 -9.58 -6.94 -18.69
CA PHE A 341 -8.26 -6.72 -19.32
C PHE A 341 -8.12 -7.33 -20.73
N ARG A 342 -9.00 -8.26 -21.15
CA ARG A 342 -8.96 -8.91 -22.48
C ARG A 342 -9.30 -7.97 -23.64
N ARG A 343 -10.10 -6.91 -23.42
CA ARG A 343 -10.49 -6.00 -24.52
C ARG A 343 -9.32 -5.16 -25.06
N ASP A 344 -8.22 -5.01 -24.31
CA ASP A 344 -7.02 -4.27 -24.74
C ASP A 344 -6.04 -5.12 -25.56
N GLU A 345 -5.87 -6.40 -25.21
CA GLU A 345 -5.03 -7.33 -25.98
C GLU A 345 -5.54 -7.46 -27.41
N ARG A 346 -6.86 -7.49 -27.62
CA ARG A 346 -7.45 -7.50 -28.98
C ARG A 346 -7.21 -6.20 -29.74
N ALA A 347 -7.30 -5.03 -29.10
CA ALA A 347 -7.08 -3.75 -29.76
C ALA A 347 -5.60 -3.57 -30.19
N ARG A 348 -4.66 -3.97 -29.33
CA ARG A 348 -3.22 -3.96 -29.64
C ARG A 348 -2.82 -5.00 -30.69
N LEU A 349 -3.39 -6.21 -30.64
CA LEU A 349 -3.15 -7.25 -31.66
C LEU A 349 -3.68 -6.82 -33.03
N ILE A 350 -4.88 -6.23 -33.10
CA ILE A 350 -5.46 -5.77 -34.38
C ILE A 350 -4.63 -4.62 -34.96
N TYR A 351 -4.23 -3.64 -34.15
CA TYR A 351 -3.36 -2.55 -34.62
C TYR A 351 -1.99 -3.07 -35.07
N GLY A 352 -1.35 -3.95 -34.29
CA GLY A 352 -0.07 -4.56 -34.64
C GLY A 352 -0.12 -5.40 -35.91
N TYR A 353 -1.22 -6.14 -36.14
CA TYR A 353 -1.44 -6.92 -37.36
C TYR A 353 -1.69 -6.01 -38.57
N VAL A 354 -2.44 -4.91 -38.42
CA VAL A 354 -2.70 -3.96 -39.51
C VAL A 354 -1.43 -3.21 -39.91
N THR A 355 -0.57 -2.82 -38.96
CA THR A 355 0.74 -2.21 -39.27
C THR A 355 1.74 -3.21 -39.85
N ALA A 356 1.74 -4.47 -39.42
CA ALA A 356 2.60 -5.50 -40.00
C ALA A 356 2.14 -5.96 -41.40
N ALA A 357 0.82 -6.02 -41.63
CA ALA A 357 0.24 -6.32 -42.94
C ALA A 357 0.40 -5.15 -43.93
N ALA A 358 0.33 -3.91 -43.47
CA ALA A 358 0.61 -2.73 -44.30
C ALA A 358 2.12 -2.58 -44.60
N GLY A 359 3.00 -3.00 -43.68
CA GLY A 359 4.45 -2.98 -43.87
C GLY A 359 5.01 -4.07 -44.80
N ALA A 360 4.26 -5.13 -45.08
CA ALA A 360 4.68 -6.21 -45.98
C ALA A 360 4.45 -5.91 -47.48
N ALA A 361 3.89 -4.75 -47.83
CA ALA A 361 3.66 -4.34 -49.22
C ALA A 361 4.82 -3.52 -49.84
N VAL A 362 5.87 -3.20 -49.08
CA VAL A 362 7.04 -2.49 -49.60
C VAL A 362 8.24 -3.43 -49.59
N GLY A 363 8.53 -3.98 -50.77
CA GLY A 363 9.62 -4.93 -50.96
C GLY A 363 10.99 -4.36 -50.60
N ILE A 364 11.79 -5.17 -49.92
CA ILE A 364 13.24 -4.97 -49.78
C ILE A 364 13.91 -6.33 -50.06
N PRO A 365 14.93 -6.40 -50.94
CA PRO A 365 15.51 -7.65 -51.39
C PRO A 365 16.40 -8.28 -50.31
N ALA A 366 16.32 -9.61 -50.19
CA ALA A 366 17.16 -10.39 -49.29
C ALA A 366 18.61 -10.42 -49.80
N ALA A 367 19.57 -10.00 -48.96
CA ALA A 367 20.99 -10.26 -49.15
C ALA A 367 21.39 -11.53 -48.35
N PRO A 368 22.27 -12.40 -48.89
CA PRO A 368 22.68 -13.63 -48.20
C PRO A 368 23.77 -13.33 -47.16
N LEU A 369 23.53 -13.69 -45.90
CA LEU A 369 24.55 -13.69 -44.85
C LEU A 369 25.31 -15.04 -44.87
N GLY A 370 26.62 -14.97 -45.09
CA GLY A 370 27.56 -16.08 -44.95
C GLY A 370 27.93 -16.38 -43.48
N PRO A 371 28.66 -17.48 -43.21
CA PRO A 371 28.65 -18.14 -41.91
C PRO A 371 29.91 -17.85 -41.08
N TRP A 372 29.78 -17.10 -39.97
CA TRP A 372 30.75 -17.14 -38.87
C TRP A 372 30.02 -17.10 -37.52
N LEU A 373 30.26 -18.16 -36.73
CA LEU A 373 29.80 -18.42 -35.37
C LEU A 373 30.62 -17.61 -34.35
N GLY A 374 29.97 -17.15 -33.28
CA GLY A 374 30.69 -16.60 -32.13
C GLY A 374 29.81 -15.99 -31.04
N THR A 375 29.01 -16.82 -30.36
CA THR A 375 28.51 -16.63 -28.98
C THR A 375 27.65 -15.41 -28.63
N GLY A 376 26.37 -15.69 -28.40
CA GLY A 376 25.65 -15.13 -27.25
C GLY A 376 24.79 -13.90 -27.51
N ILE A 377 23.57 -14.11 -28.04
CA ILE A 377 22.33 -13.39 -27.69
C ILE A 377 21.18 -14.25 -28.23
N GLY A 378 20.31 -14.71 -27.33
CA GLY A 378 19.05 -15.34 -27.69
C GLY A 378 18.07 -14.27 -28.19
N LEU A 379 18.13 -13.96 -29.48
CA LEU A 379 17.06 -13.31 -30.23
C LEU A 379 16.50 -14.34 -31.20
N ALA A 380 15.46 -15.07 -30.77
CA ALA A 380 14.64 -15.84 -31.70
C ALA A 380 13.52 -14.93 -32.23
N VAL A 381 13.87 -14.08 -33.20
CA VAL A 381 12.91 -13.62 -34.22
C VAL A 381 12.88 -14.72 -35.27
N GLY A 382 11.87 -15.58 -35.20
CA GLY A 382 11.65 -16.70 -36.11
C GLY A 382 10.36 -16.52 -36.90
N VAL A 383 10.53 -15.97 -38.10
CA VAL A 383 9.68 -16.02 -39.31
C VAL A 383 8.50 -16.99 -39.23
N ALA A 384 7.28 -16.46 -39.22
CA ALA A 384 6.06 -17.23 -39.51
C ALA A 384 5.56 -16.88 -40.92
N THR A 385 6.25 -17.39 -41.94
CA THR A 385 5.69 -17.55 -43.28
C THR A 385 5.66 -19.03 -43.59
N VAL A 386 4.49 -19.49 -44.04
CA VAL A 386 4.16 -20.86 -44.47
C VAL A 386 3.84 -21.84 -43.33
N VAL A 387 2.74 -21.60 -42.61
CA VAL A 387 1.70 -22.63 -42.34
C VAL A 387 0.37 -21.88 -42.14
N ALA A 388 -0.20 -21.37 -43.22
CA ALA A 388 -1.51 -20.70 -43.19
C ALA A 388 -2.64 -21.55 -43.75
N ASP A 389 -2.39 -22.77 -44.24
CA ASP A 389 -3.37 -23.42 -45.13
C ASP A 389 -4.04 -24.71 -44.65
N GLN A 390 -3.67 -25.27 -43.50
CA GLN A 390 -4.42 -26.40 -42.95
C GLN A 390 -4.45 -26.31 -41.43
N VAL A 391 -5.64 -26.52 -40.86
CA VAL A 391 -5.98 -26.49 -39.42
C VAL A 391 -6.42 -25.13 -38.85
N GLY A 392 -7.72 -24.82 -39.04
CA GLY A 392 -8.59 -24.28 -37.99
C GLY A 392 -8.03 -23.20 -37.04
N ALA A 393 -7.41 -22.15 -37.59
CA ALA A 393 -6.86 -21.02 -36.85
C ALA A 393 -7.81 -20.42 -35.79
N PRO A 394 -9.15 -20.34 -35.97
CA PRO A 394 -10.03 -19.82 -34.92
C PRO A 394 -10.12 -20.75 -33.69
N ARG A 395 -10.05 -22.08 -33.87
CA ARG A 395 -10.17 -23.07 -32.79
C ARG A 395 -8.85 -23.32 -32.06
N ALA A 396 -7.71 -23.24 -32.75
CA ALA A 396 -6.39 -23.32 -32.14
C ALA A 396 -6.06 -22.04 -31.35
N MET A 397 -6.38 -20.85 -31.87
CA MET A 397 -6.31 -19.60 -31.09
C MET A 397 -7.28 -19.60 -29.92
N MET A 398 -8.52 -20.10 -30.06
CA MET A 398 -9.40 -20.25 -28.90
C MET A 398 -8.89 -21.28 -27.87
N LYS A 399 -8.15 -22.31 -28.26
CA LYS A 399 -7.50 -23.25 -27.34
C LYS A 399 -6.26 -22.67 -26.67
N ILE A 400 -5.50 -21.80 -27.33
CA ILE A 400 -4.40 -21.05 -26.72
C ILE A 400 -4.95 -19.96 -25.79
N MET A 401 -6.05 -19.30 -26.16
CA MET A 401 -6.77 -18.35 -25.31
C MET A 401 -7.51 -19.01 -24.13
N ASN A 402 -7.95 -20.27 -24.27
CA ASN A 402 -8.54 -21.07 -23.17
C ASN A 402 -7.48 -21.79 -22.31
N ARG A 403 -6.21 -21.82 -22.72
CA ARG A 403 -5.11 -22.38 -21.90
C ARG A 403 -4.54 -21.37 -20.90
N ASP A 404 -4.89 -20.10 -21.03
CA ASP A 404 -4.56 -19.05 -20.05
C ASP A 404 -5.66 -18.89 -18.97
N ASN A 405 -6.25 -20.01 -18.54
CA ASN A 405 -7.01 -20.14 -17.28
C ASN A 405 -6.11 -19.96 -16.03
N LYS A 406 -5.14 -19.04 -16.09
CA LYS A 406 -4.38 -18.62 -14.92
C LYS A 406 -5.27 -17.67 -14.15
N LYS A 407 -5.98 -18.23 -13.16
CA LYS A 407 -6.92 -17.49 -12.30
C LYS A 407 -6.22 -16.23 -11.77
N TRP A 408 -6.88 -15.07 -11.89
CA TRP A 408 -6.41 -13.82 -11.29
C TRP A 408 -6.32 -13.92 -9.78
N ILE A 409 -7.20 -14.73 -9.17
CA ILE A 409 -7.18 -15.07 -7.75
C ILE A 409 -6.80 -16.54 -7.59
N THR A 410 -5.79 -16.81 -6.76
CA THR A 410 -5.33 -18.16 -6.41
C THR A 410 -5.56 -18.43 -4.93
N SER A 411 -5.92 -19.66 -4.58
CA SER A 411 -5.97 -20.14 -3.20
C SER A 411 -4.72 -20.99 -2.92
N ASN A 412 -4.07 -20.73 -1.79
CA ASN A 412 -2.96 -21.54 -1.30
C ASN A 412 -3.29 -22.03 0.11
N ALA A 413 -3.13 -23.33 0.36
CA ALA A 413 -3.26 -23.90 1.69
C ALA A 413 -2.06 -23.45 2.54
N LEU A 414 -2.33 -22.75 3.64
CA LEU A 414 -1.32 -22.46 4.64
C LEU A 414 -1.57 -23.38 5.83
N GLY A 415 -0.58 -24.23 6.12
CA GLY A 415 -0.66 -25.26 7.17
C GLY A 415 -0.75 -24.71 8.59
N ARG A 416 -0.49 -23.42 8.78
CA ARG A 416 -0.91 -22.60 9.94
C ARG A 416 -1.35 -21.27 9.38
N ARG A 417 -2.38 -20.62 9.96
CA ARG A 417 -2.72 -19.23 9.58
C ARG A 417 -1.42 -18.44 9.53
N PRO A 418 -1.05 -17.81 8.40
CA PRO A 418 0.03 -16.85 8.46
C PRO A 418 -0.41 -15.81 9.47
N THR A 419 0.51 -15.38 10.31
CA THR A 419 0.53 -14.00 10.77
C THR A 419 0.72 -13.14 9.51
N MET A 420 -0.32 -13.02 8.70
CA MET A 420 -0.29 -12.28 7.45
C MET A 420 0.09 -10.87 7.83
N VAL A 421 1.19 -10.37 7.27
CA VAL A 421 1.55 -8.96 7.12
C VAL A 421 0.67 -8.06 7.98
N SER A 422 1.00 -7.94 9.27
CA SER A 422 1.00 -6.73 10.11
C SER A 422 -0.02 -5.60 9.93
N ASN A 423 -1.14 -5.89 9.31
CA ASN A 423 -2.16 -4.95 8.97
C ASN A 423 -3.25 -5.12 10.02
N PHE A 424 -3.17 -4.32 11.07
CA PHE A 424 -4.13 -4.41 12.15
C PHE A 424 -5.35 -3.54 11.88
N GLN A 425 -6.50 -4.06 12.28
CA GLN A 425 -7.70 -3.27 12.42
C GLN A 425 -7.74 -2.73 13.84
N ILE A 426 -7.87 -1.41 13.96
CA ILE A 426 -7.99 -0.75 15.26
C ILE A 426 -9.29 -1.17 15.93
N ASP A 427 -9.21 -1.62 17.17
CA ASP A 427 -10.40 -1.82 17.99
C ASP A 427 -11.04 -0.46 18.34
N GLN A 428 -12.32 -0.33 18.05
CA GLN A 428 -13.03 0.93 18.23
C GLN A 428 -13.12 1.33 19.71
N MET A 429 -13.29 0.35 20.61
CA MET A 429 -13.35 0.62 22.05
C MET A 429 -12.01 1.08 22.60
N SER A 430 -10.93 0.43 22.17
CA SER A 430 -9.55 0.79 22.49
C SER A 430 -9.23 2.19 21.94
N ALA A 431 -9.58 2.48 20.68
CA ALA A 431 -9.44 3.81 20.11
C ALA A 431 -10.19 4.88 20.91
N ASP A 432 -11.43 4.62 21.35
CA ASP A 432 -12.21 5.52 22.19
C ASP A 432 -11.51 5.82 23.53
N GLU A 433 -10.85 4.83 24.12
CA GLU A 433 -10.06 5.00 25.36
C GLU A 433 -8.86 5.93 25.14
N TYR A 434 -8.07 5.71 24.08
CA TYR A 434 -6.92 6.56 23.78
C TYR A 434 -7.33 7.99 23.42
N ARG A 435 -8.50 8.17 22.81
CA ARG A 435 -9.09 9.48 22.52
C ARG A 435 -9.66 10.20 23.74
N ARG A 436 -10.06 9.47 24.79
CA ARG A 436 -10.72 10.05 25.96
C ARG A 436 -9.90 11.19 26.58
N GLY A 437 -10.46 12.39 26.63
CA GLY A 437 -9.79 13.58 27.19
C GLY A 437 -8.70 14.20 26.31
N VAL A 438 -8.53 13.73 25.06
CA VAL A 438 -7.71 14.44 24.07
C VAL A 438 -8.48 15.66 23.58
N ARG A 439 -7.84 16.83 23.59
CA ARG A 439 -8.44 18.05 23.07
C ARG A 439 -8.48 17.99 21.55
N GLU A 440 -9.61 18.41 20.98
CA GLU A 440 -9.69 18.74 19.56
C GLU A 440 -8.73 19.90 19.22
N PHE A 441 -8.28 19.96 17.98
CA PHE A 441 -7.56 21.12 17.48
C PHE A 441 -8.43 22.36 17.71
N LYS A 442 -7.89 23.37 18.40
CA LYS A 442 -8.37 24.73 18.17
C LYS A 442 -7.81 25.10 16.80
N GLN A 443 -8.66 25.05 15.76
CA GLN A 443 -8.34 25.73 14.51
C GLN A 443 -8.05 27.19 14.88
N SER A 444 -6.82 27.63 14.60
CA SER A 444 -6.43 29.04 14.66
C SER A 444 -6.97 29.78 13.45
#